data_AF-A0A8C1S7W4-F1
#
_entry.id   AF-A0A8C1S7W4-F1
#
_cell.length_a   1.000
_cell.length_b   1.000
_cell.length_c   1.000
_cell.angle_alpha   90.00
_cell.angle_beta   90.00
_cell.angle_gamma   90.00
#
_symmetry.space_group_name_H-M   'P 1'
#
loop_
_entity.id
_entity.type
_entity.pdbx_description
1 polymer ?
#
loop_
_entity_poly.entity_id
_entity_poly.type
_entity_poly.pdbx_seq_one_letter_code
_entity_poly.pdbx_strand_id
1 'polypeptide(L)'
;MKTILLLAFAVLVSSTPVENSDKILLGELIDELVREVKSFLKQDKEIFLAELQMNGCKGEFFCQAEHELKEKVSGLSGAKFEHFRTDKKLMRNLNEYNKRHVKTCEPADKDQEILLHEFLEKLLTCAQRAYSQPK
;
A
#
# COMPACT_ATOMS: atom_id res chain seq x y z
N MET A 1 34.46 2.48 -55.10
CA MET A 1 33.79 3.29 -54.06
C MET A 1 33.26 2.34 -52.99
N LYS A 2 33.55 2.63 -51.72
CA LYS A 2 33.18 1.77 -50.57
C LYS A 2 31.81 2.21 -50.04
N THR A 3 30.83 1.32 -50.01
CA THR A 3 29.58 1.53 -49.26
C THR A 3 29.61 0.64 -48.03
N ILE A 4 29.88 1.26 -46.88
CA ILE A 4 29.78 0.63 -45.57
C ILE A 4 28.29 0.67 -45.19
N LEU A 5 27.68 -0.51 -45.12
CA LEU A 5 26.32 -0.67 -44.61
C LEU A 5 26.39 -0.51 -43.08
N LEU A 6 25.92 0.62 -42.56
CA LEU A 6 25.75 0.83 -41.13
C LEU A 6 24.50 0.09 -40.67
N LEU A 7 24.69 -1.10 -40.08
CA LEU A 7 23.66 -1.75 -39.27
C LEU A 7 23.49 -0.94 -37.98
N ALA A 8 22.42 -0.15 -37.93
CA ALA A 8 21.97 0.46 -36.69
C ALA A 8 21.36 -0.64 -35.81
N PHE A 9 22.08 -1.01 -34.75
CA PHE A 9 21.51 -1.81 -33.66
C PHE A 9 20.50 -0.93 -32.92
N ALA A 10 19.22 -1.06 -33.27
CA ALA A 10 18.14 -0.56 -32.43
C ALA A 10 18.13 -1.40 -31.15
N VAL A 11 18.78 -0.88 -30.11
CA VAL A 11 18.67 -1.42 -28.76
C VAL A 11 17.24 -1.14 -28.30
N LEU A 12 16.36 -2.13 -28.47
CA LEU A 12 15.05 -2.14 -27.84
C LEU A 12 15.27 -2.24 -26.33
N VAL A 13 15.32 -1.10 -25.66
CA VAL A 13 15.28 -1.04 -24.19
C VAL A 13 13.87 -1.49 -23.81
N SER A 14 13.69 -2.76 -23.46
CA SER A 14 12.41 -3.27 -22.97
C SER A 14 12.09 -2.57 -21.65
N SER A 15 11.23 -1.57 -21.67
CA SER A 15 10.72 -0.90 -20.47
C SER A 15 9.73 -1.80 -19.73
N THR A 16 10.23 -2.75 -18.94
CA THR A 16 9.39 -3.42 -17.94
C THR A 16 10.16 -3.70 -16.65
N PRO A 17 9.97 -2.88 -15.60
CA PRO A 17 10.01 -3.50 -14.27
C PRO A 17 9.00 -2.95 -13.22
N VAL A 18 8.43 -1.75 -13.39
CA VAL A 18 7.63 -1.11 -12.32
C VAL A 18 6.24 -1.75 -12.17
N GLU A 19 5.54 -2.01 -13.28
CA GLU A 19 4.16 -2.50 -13.24
C GLU A 19 4.02 -3.92 -12.65
N ASN A 20 4.89 -4.85 -13.08
CA ASN A 20 4.91 -6.19 -12.51
C ASN A 20 5.24 -6.14 -11.01
N SER A 21 6.06 -5.18 -10.60
CA SER A 21 6.39 -5.02 -9.18
C SER A 21 5.25 -4.39 -8.39
N ASP A 22 4.40 -3.52 -8.96
CA ASP A 22 3.21 -2.99 -8.26
C ASP A 22 2.16 -4.09 -8.03
N LYS A 23 1.90 -4.95 -9.03
CA LYS A 23 1.01 -6.10 -8.85
C LYS A 23 1.53 -7.08 -7.81
N ILE A 24 2.85 -7.33 -7.77
CA ILE A 24 3.48 -8.14 -6.73
C ILE A 24 3.31 -7.48 -5.35
N LEU A 25 3.64 -6.18 -5.22
CA LEU A 25 3.50 -5.44 -3.97
C LEU A 25 2.07 -5.44 -3.44
N LEU A 26 1.10 -5.15 -4.31
CA LEU A 26 -0.32 -5.16 -3.96
C LEU A 26 -0.80 -6.56 -3.59
N GLY A 27 -0.37 -7.60 -4.32
CA GLY A 27 -0.71 -8.99 -3.98
C GLY A 27 -0.19 -9.38 -2.59
N GLU A 28 1.07 -9.06 -2.29
CA GLU A 28 1.64 -9.32 -0.97
C GLU A 28 0.98 -8.48 0.14
N LEU A 29 0.65 -7.21 -0.13
CA LEU A 29 -0.06 -6.34 0.81
C LEU A 29 -1.46 -6.89 1.12
N ILE A 30 -2.19 -7.37 0.11
CA ILE A 30 -3.49 -8.03 0.27
C ILE A 30 -3.36 -9.26 1.18
N ASP A 31 -2.35 -10.10 0.96
CA ASP A 31 -2.13 -11.30 1.78
C ASP A 31 -1.89 -10.97 3.26
N GLU A 32 -1.10 -9.93 3.56
CA GLU A 32 -0.92 -9.45 4.94
C GLU A 32 -2.22 -8.88 5.51
N LEU A 33 -2.92 -8.03 4.77
CA LEU A 33 -4.17 -7.41 5.24
C LEU A 33 -5.26 -8.42 5.52
N VAL A 34 -5.40 -9.48 4.70
CA VAL A 34 -6.35 -10.57 4.94
C VAL A 34 -6.05 -11.28 6.27
N ARG A 35 -4.78 -11.46 6.62
CA ARG A 35 -4.39 -12.05 7.92
C ARG A 35 -4.74 -11.11 9.07
N GLU A 36 -4.40 -9.83 8.95
CA GLU A 36 -4.65 -8.84 10.01
C GLU A 36 -6.15 -8.62 10.24
N VAL A 37 -6.94 -8.42 9.20
CA VAL A 37 -8.41 -8.29 9.32
C VAL A 37 -9.00 -9.47 10.08
N LYS A 38 -8.62 -10.71 9.71
CA LYS A 38 -9.08 -11.93 10.42
C LYS A 38 -8.64 -12.00 11.88
N SER A 39 -7.46 -11.47 12.20
CA SER A 39 -6.92 -11.44 13.56
C SER A 39 -7.66 -10.42 14.44
N PHE A 40 -7.96 -9.25 13.89
CA PHE A 40 -8.61 -8.15 14.60
C PHE A 40 -10.13 -8.29 14.70
N LEU A 41 -10.79 -8.99 13.77
CA LEU A 41 -12.21 -9.37 13.90
C LEU A 41 -12.52 -10.18 15.17
N LYS A 42 -11.50 -10.80 15.75
CA LYS A 42 -11.62 -11.64 16.96
C LYS A 42 -11.23 -10.91 18.24
N GLN A 43 -10.94 -9.61 18.18
CA GLN A 43 -10.39 -8.85 19.31
C GLN A 43 -11.17 -7.58 19.58
N ASP A 44 -11.76 -7.49 20.77
CA ASP A 44 -12.40 -6.27 21.28
C ASP A 44 -11.33 -5.28 21.76
N LYS A 45 -10.72 -4.53 20.84
CA LYS A 45 -9.95 -3.33 21.21
C LYS A 45 -10.32 -2.13 20.35
N GLU A 46 -10.69 -1.09 21.07
CA GLU A 46 -10.98 0.26 20.59
C GLU A 46 -9.67 1.00 20.26
N ILE A 47 -9.06 0.65 19.12
CA ILE A 47 -8.06 1.52 18.49
C ILE A 47 -8.78 2.27 17.39
N PHE A 48 -8.80 3.59 17.52
CA PHE A 48 -9.44 4.50 16.59
C PHE A 48 -8.39 5.15 15.67
N LEU A 49 -8.72 5.23 14.39
CA LEU A 49 -7.92 5.86 13.34
C LEU A 49 -8.82 6.81 12.57
N ALA A 50 -8.23 7.85 11.96
CA ALA A 50 -9.00 8.77 11.12
C ALA A 50 -9.70 8.02 9.97
N GLU A 51 -10.96 8.34 9.72
CA GLU A 51 -11.70 7.79 8.60
C GLU A 51 -11.18 8.37 7.29
N LEU A 52 -10.59 7.50 6.46
CA LEU A 52 -10.04 7.91 5.18
C LEU A 52 -11.10 7.90 4.07
N GLN A 53 -11.12 8.98 3.29
CA GLN A 53 -11.92 9.05 2.07
C GLN A 53 -11.33 8.12 1.01
N MET A 54 -12.09 7.08 0.63
CA MET A 54 -11.57 6.07 -0.30
C MET A 54 -11.29 6.65 -1.68
N ASN A 55 -11.97 7.71 -2.14
CA ASN A 55 -11.68 8.48 -3.37
C ASN A 55 -11.22 7.66 -4.61
N GLY A 56 -11.83 6.49 -4.83
CA GLY A 56 -11.48 5.59 -5.93
C GLY A 56 -10.18 4.79 -5.74
N CYS A 57 -9.67 4.70 -4.51
CA CYS A 57 -8.46 3.98 -4.11
C CYS A 57 -7.21 4.49 -4.83
N LYS A 58 -7.05 5.81 -4.88
CA LYS A 58 -5.88 6.49 -5.44
C LYS A 58 -4.69 6.42 -4.49
N GLY A 59 -3.49 6.72 -4.99
CA GLY A 59 -2.26 6.68 -4.20
C GLY A 59 -2.29 7.55 -2.92
N GLU A 60 -3.07 8.64 -2.91
CA GLU A 60 -3.25 9.49 -1.72
C GLU A 60 -3.87 8.72 -0.54
N PHE A 61 -4.87 7.87 -0.80
CA PHE A 61 -5.49 7.03 0.22
C PHE A 61 -4.47 6.09 0.88
N PHE A 62 -3.63 5.43 0.09
CA PHE A 62 -2.60 4.51 0.61
C PHE A 62 -1.51 5.26 1.41
N CYS A 63 -1.17 6.48 1.00
CA CYS A 63 -0.26 7.34 1.73
C CYS A 63 -0.84 7.76 3.09
N GLN A 64 -2.08 8.24 3.12
CA GLN A 64 -2.77 8.57 4.37
C GLN A 64 -2.92 7.34 5.28
N ALA A 65 -3.18 6.18 4.69
CA ALA A 65 -3.26 4.93 5.43
C ALA A 65 -1.93 4.54 6.10
N GLU A 66 -0.82 4.74 5.41
CA GLU A 66 0.51 4.54 6.00
C GLU A 66 0.75 5.49 7.17
N HIS A 67 0.39 6.76 7.02
CA HIS A 67 0.54 7.77 8.07
C HIS A 67 -0.26 7.40 9.34
N GLU A 68 -1.53 7.06 9.20
CA GLU A 68 -2.38 6.71 10.34
C GLU A 68 -1.90 5.44 11.05
N LEU A 69 -1.55 4.38 10.31
CA LEU A 69 -0.99 3.15 10.91
C LEU A 69 0.33 3.42 11.62
N LYS A 70 1.19 4.26 11.03
CA LYS A 70 2.48 4.64 11.62
C LYS A 70 2.33 5.46 12.89
N GLU A 71 1.42 6.44 12.90
CA GLU A 71 1.17 7.31 14.05
C GLU A 71 0.49 6.54 15.20
N LYS A 72 -0.54 5.74 14.88
CA LYS A 72 -1.45 5.19 15.89
C LYS A 72 -1.16 3.76 16.30
N VAL A 73 -0.57 2.94 15.42
CA VAL A 73 -0.49 1.48 15.62
C VAL A 73 0.94 0.98 15.73
N SER A 74 1.86 1.47 14.88
CA SER A 74 3.24 0.98 14.81
C SER A 74 4.03 1.12 16.11
N GLY A 75 3.63 2.02 17.02
CA GLY A 75 4.26 2.20 18.32
C GLY A 75 3.76 1.25 19.41
N LEU A 76 2.58 0.64 19.24
CA LEU A 76 1.91 -0.10 20.29
C LEU A 76 2.66 -1.39 20.67
N SER A 77 2.66 -1.71 21.97
CA SER A 77 3.33 -2.89 22.52
C SER A 77 2.45 -4.13 22.44
N GLY A 78 3.06 -5.28 22.14
CA GLY A 78 2.43 -6.60 22.13
C GLY A 78 2.54 -7.30 20.78
N ALA A 79 2.62 -8.64 20.81
CA ALA A 79 2.86 -9.47 19.62
C ALA A 79 1.85 -9.22 18.49
N LYS A 80 0.61 -8.89 18.84
CA LYS A 80 -0.44 -8.59 17.86
C LYS A 80 -0.24 -7.30 17.05
N PHE A 81 0.58 -6.36 17.54
CA PHE A 81 0.90 -5.13 16.83
C PHE A 81 2.23 -5.23 16.08
N GLU A 82 2.96 -6.35 16.23
CA GLU A 82 4.28 -6.52 15.65
C GLU A 82 4.24 -6.40 14.12
N HIS A 83 3.16 -6.85 13.47
CA HIS A 83 2.98 -6.76 12.02
C HIS A 83 2.86 -5.32 11.50
N PHE A 84 2.53 -4.35 12.36
CA PHE A 84 2.46 -2.94 12.03
C PHE A 84 3.76 -2.18 12.29
N ARG A 85 4.85 -2.82 12.75
CA ARG A 85 6.14 -2.11 12.83
C ARG A 85 6.59 -1.71 11.43
N THR A 86 7.29 -0.58 11.31
CA THR A 86 7.70 0.00 10.02
C THR A 86 8.63 -0.90 9.21
N ASP A 87 9.39 -1.78 9.87
CA ASP A 87 10.27 -2.77 9.25
C ASP A 87 9.53 -4.04 8.80
N LYS A 88 8.26 -4.23 9.20
CA LYS A 88 7.49 -5.42 8.82
C LYS A 88 6.89 -5.31 7.45
N LYS A 89 6.58 -6.49 6.89
CA LYS A 89 6.13 -6.67 5.52
C LYS A 89 4.92 -5.81 5.15
N LEU A 90 3.91 -5.71 6.02
CA LEU A 90 2.72 -4.88 5.76
C LEU A 90 3.11 -3.41 5.56
N MET A 91 3.77 -2.79 6.54
CA MET A 91 4.16 -1.37 6.46
C MET A 91 5.21 -1.12 5.38
N ARG A 92 6.16 -2.04 5.21
CA ARG A 92 7.19 -1.93 4.17
C ARG A 92 6.58 -1.96 2.77
N ASN A 93 5.66 -2.87 2.50
CA ASN A 93 5.03 -2.98 1.19
C ASN A 93 4.11 -1.78 0.90
N LEU A 94 3.40 -1.27 1.91
CA LEU A 94 2.61 -0.05 1.79
C LEU A 94 3.51 1.16 1.45
N ASN A 95 4.63 1.33 2.15
CA ASN A 95 5.61 2.38 1.88
C ASN A 95 6.22 2.26 0.47
N GLU A 96 6.64 1.06 0.06
CA GLU A 96 7.21 0.84 -1.27
C GLU A 96 6.19 1.11 -2.39
N TYR A 97 4.91 0.79 -2.16
CA TYR A 97 3.84 1.17 -3.08
C TYR A 97 3.70 2.69 -3.14
N ASN A 98 3.64 3.37 -1.99
CA ASN A 98 3.52 4.82 -1.91
C ASN A 98 4.66 5.53 -2.63
N LYS A 99 5.92 5.13 -2.44
CA LYS A 99 7.08 5.71 -3.14
C LYS A 99 6.94 5.79 -4.66
N ARG A 100 6.13 4.91 -5.27
CA ARG A 100 5.92 4.81 -6.72
C ARG A 100 4.73 5.62 -7.21
N HIS A 101 3.73 5.85 -6.35
CA HIS A 101 2.47 6.48 -6.73
C HIS A 101 2.27 7.87 -6.12
N VAL A 102 2.76 8.12 -4.90
CA VAL A 102 2.66 9.38 -4.17
C VAL A 102 3.86 9.54 -3.23
N LYS A 103 4.74 10.52 -3.49
CA LYS A 103 5.90 10.78 -2.63
C LYS A 103 5.53 11.31 -1.25
N THR A 104 4.49 12.13 -1.17
CA THR A 104 4.01 12.80 0.05
C THR A 104 2.51 13.05 -0.08
N CYS A 105 1.77 12.94 1.00
CA CYS A 105 0.37 13.35 1.12
C CYS A 105 0.19 14.18 2.38
N GLU A 106 -0.84 15.02 2.41
CA GLU A 106 -1.29 15.62 3.64
C GLU A 106 -1.94 14.54 4.53
N PRO A 107 -1.75 14.60 5.86
CA PRO A 107 -2.49 13.76 6.79
C PRO A 107 -4.00 13.88 6.57
N ALA A 108 -4.76 12.84 6.92
CA ALA A 108 -6.20 12.90 6.83
C ALA A 108 -6.79 13.86 7.87
N ASP A 109 -7.89 14.52 7.52
CA ASP A 109 -8.69 15.30 8.45
C ASP A 109 -9.26 14.35 9.53
N LYS A 110 -9.08 14.70 10.81
CA LYS A 110 -9.48 13.87 11.97
C LYS A 110 -10.92 14.12 12.40
N ASP A 111 -11.81 14.42 11.46
CA ASP A 111 -13.21 14.77 11.73
C ASP A 111 -14.06 13.56 12.15
N GLN A 112 -13.69 12.38 11.64
CA GLN A 112 -14.35 11.11 11.92
C GLN A 112 -13.30 10.05 12.23
N GLU A 113 -13.60 9.16 13.15
CA GLU A 113 -12.74 8.05 13.53
C GLU A 113 -13.48 6.72 13.33
N ILE A 114 -12.73 5.70 12.89
CA ILE A 114 -13.21 4.33 12.72
C ILE A 114 -12.31 3.36 13.48
N LEU A 115 -12.83 2.17 13.78
CA LEU A 115 -12.04 1.14 14.45
C LEU A 115 -10.94 0.60 13.53
N LEU A 116 -9.82 0.16 14.11
CA LEU A 116 -8.71 -0.42 13.37
C LEU A 116 -9.13 -1.57 12.45
N HIS A 117 -10.04 -2.45 12.88
CA HIS A 117 -10.49 -3.53 12.01
C HIS A 117 -11.22 -3.01 10.77
N GLU A 118 -12.13 -2.03 10.92
CA GLU A 118 -12.86 -1.38 9.82
C GLU A 118 -11.89 -0.62 8.89
N PHE A 119 -10.89 0.04 9.48
CA PHE A 119 -9.84 0.72 8.74
C PHE A 119 -9.05 -0.27 7.86
N LEU A 120 -8.65 -1.42 8.42
CA LEU A 120 -7.94 -2.46 7.68
C LEU A 120 -8.81 -3.10 6.60
N GLU A 121 -10.11 -3.25 6.82
CA GLU A 121 -11.06 -3.70 5.80
C GLU A 121 -11.19 -2.73 4.63
N LYS A 122 -11.25 -1.41 4.92
CA LYS A 122 -11.23 -0.38 3.88
C LYS A 122 -9.92 -0.39 3.10
N LEU A 123 -8.78 -0.50 3.79
CA LEU A 123 -7.47 -0.60 3.16
C LEU A 123 -7.35 -1.86 2.29
N LEU A 124 -7.82 -3.00 2.77
CA LEU A 124 -7.89 -4.25 2.01
C LEU A 124 -8.74 -4.10 0.76
N THR A 125 -9.94 -3.53 0.91
CA THR A 125 -10.85 -3.27 -0.22
C THR A 125 -10.18 -2.40 -1.27
N CYS A 126 -9.44 -1.36 -0.86
CA CYS A 126 -8.72 -0.51 -1.80
C CYS A 126 -7.53 -1.20 -2.45
N ALA A 127 -6.74 -1.98 -1.70
CA ALA A 127 -5.65 -2.77 -2.26
C ALA A 127 -6.16 -3.77 -3.31
N GLN A 128 -7.27 -4.46 -3.04
CA GLN A 128 -7.92 -5.36 -3.99
C GLN A 128 -8.44 -4.63 -5.22
N ARG A 129 -9.09 -3.47 -5.06
CA ARG A 129 -9.54 -2.66 -6.19
C ARG A 129 -8.36 -2.23 -7.06
N ALA A 130 -7.31 -1.68 -6.46
CA ALA A 130 -6.09 -1.29 -7.18
C ALA A 130 -5.44 -2.49 -7.87
N TYR A 131 -5.41 -3.65 -7.22
CA TYR A 131 -4.93 -4.90 -7.80
C TYR A 131 -5.82 -5.41 -8.95
N SER A 132 -7.11 -5.14 -8.96
CA SER A 132 -8.02 -5.59 -10.03
C SER A 132 -8.17 -4.60 -11.18
N GLN A 133 -7.73 -3.34 -11.03
CA GLN A 133 -7.82 -2.37 -12.11
C GLN A 133 -7.10 -2.89 -13.35
N PRO A 134 -7.77 -2.87 -14.53
CA PRO A 134 -7.09 -3.00 -15.80
C PRO A 134 -6.14 -1.82 -15.96
N LYS A 135 -5.08 -2.04 -16.75
CA LYS A 135 -4.10 -1.00 -17.03
C LYS A 135 -4.72 0.16 -17.80
#